data_AF-A0A535JZJ8-F1
#
_entry.id   AF-A0A535JZJ8-F1
#
_cell.length_a   1.000
_cell.length_b   1.000
_cell.length_c   1.000
_cell.angle_alpha   90.00
_cell.angle_beta   90.00
_cell.angle_gamma   90.00
#
_symmetry.space_group_name_H-M   'P 1'
#
loop_
_entity.id
_entity.type
_entity.pdbx_description
1 polymer ?
#
loop_
_entity_poly.entity_id
_entity_poly.type
_entity_poly.pdbx_seq_one_letter_code
_entity_poly.pdbx_strand_id
1 'polypeptide(L)'
;MVAIGAGYPIDLHTHSLRSDGALSPADLVKRAAARGVRIQALSDHDTLAGVAEAEAAGRELGVRIIPATELNTESEWGDAHVLGYFI
;
A
#
# COMPACT_ATOMS: atom_id res chain seq x y z
N MET A 1 8.68 -28.74 -6.12
CA MET A 1 7.40 -28.33 -6.74
C MET A 1 7.09 -26.93 -6.23
N VAL A 2 7.56 -25.89 -6.94
CA VAL A 2 7.27 -24.48 -6.58
C VAL A 2 6.08 -24.07 -7.42
N ALA A 3 4.91 -23.93 -6.80
CA ALA A 3 3.79 -23.30 -7.46
C ALA A 3 4.12 -21.82 -7.62
N ILE A 4 4.51 -21.42 -8.83
CA ILE A 4 4.67 -20.00 -9.18
C ILE A 4 3.24 -19.49 -9.41
N GLY A 5 2.59 -19.02 -8.35
CA GLY A 5 1.36 -18.26 -8.47
C GLY A 5 1.65 -16.97 -9.22
N ALA A 6 0.89 -16.70 -10.27
CA ALA A 6 1.12 -15.65 -11.27
C ALA A 6 0.87 -14.20 -10.78
N GLY A 7 1.35 -13.84 -9.58
CA GLY A 7 1.27 -12.49 -9.03
C GLY A 7 2.65 -11.90 -8.83
N TYR A 8 2.82 -10.61 -9.15
CA TYR A 8 4.03 -9.89 -8.77
C TYR A 8 4.12 -9.84 -7.24
N PRO A 9 5.26 -10.19 -6.62
CA PRO A 9 5.38 -10.23 -5.16
C PRO A 9 5.43 -8.84 -4.52
N ILE A 10 5.21 -7.78 -5.30
CA ILE A 10 5.40 -6.38 -4.94
C ILE A 10 4.19 -5.57 -5.45
N ASP A 11 3.59 -4.77 -4.58
CA ASP A 11 2.54 -3.80 -4.92
C ASP A 11 2.86 -2.45 -4.26
N LEU A 12 3.15 -1.42 -5.04
CA LEU A 12 3.70 -0.15 -4.53
C LEU A 12 2.71 1.02 -4.61
N HIS A 13 1.44 0.76 -4.89
CA HIS A 13 0.42 1.81 -4.98
C HIS A 13 -0.93 1.25 -4.52
N THR A 14 -1.23 1.37 -3.23
CA THR A 14 -2.47 0.83 -2.65
C THR A 14 -3.10 1.78 -1.64
N HIS A 15 -4.43 1.79 -1.62
CA HIS A 15 -5.26 2.73 -0.87
C HIS A 15 -6.12 1.98 0.14
N SER A 16 -6.30 2.59 1.31
CA SER A 16 -7.13 2.09 2.39
C SER A 16 -8.30 3.04 2.67
N LEU A 17 -9.14 2.68 3.64
CA LEU A 17 -10.19 3.54 4.20
C LEU A 17 -9.67 4.82 4.87
N ARG A 18 -8.36 5.05 4.89
CA ARG A 18 -7.78 6.32 5.37
C ARG A 18 -7.76 7.39 4.27
N SER A 19 -7.99 7.00 3.02
CA SER A 19 -8.30 7.90 1.91
C SER A 19 -9.55 7.41 1.15
N ASP A 20 -9.41 6.82 -0.03
CA ASP A 20 -10.48 6.41 -0.94
C ASP A 20 -10.51 4.89 -1.22
N GLY A 21 -9.68 4.12 -0.51
CA GLY A 21 -9.65 2.66 -0.61
C GLY A 21 -10.85 1.97 0.04
N ALA A 22 -11.03 0.68 -0.26
CA ALA A 22 -12.19 -0.09 0.17
C ALA A 22 -11.98 -0.93 1.46
N LEU A 23 -10.75 -1.03 1.95
CA LEU A 23 -10.39 -1.90 3.08
C LEU A 23 -9.68 -1.11 4.18
N SER A 24 -9.79 -1.55 5.43
CA SER A 24 -8.92 -1.06 6.49
C SER A 24 -7.45 -1.33 6.11
N PRO A 25 -6.48 -0.55 6.63
CA PRO A 25 -5.06 -0.84 6.42
C PRO A 25 -4.71 -2.30 6.76
N ALA A 26 -5.21 -2.84 7.87
CA ALA A 26 -4.96 -4.24 8.23
C ALA A 26 -5.57 -5.25 7.24
N ASP A 27 -6.81 -5.05 6.80
CA ASP A 27 -7.48 -5.98 5.87
C ASP A 27 -6.92 -5.91 4.45
N LEU A 28 -6.42 -4.73 4.05
CA LEU A 28 -5.69 -4.54 2.80
C LEU A 28 -4.42 -5.40 2.78
N VAL A 29 -3.64 -5.40 3.87
CA VAL A 29 -2.44 -6.23 4.00
C VAL A 29 -2.79 -7.73 4.04
N LYS A 30 -3.83 -8.14 4.76
CA LYS A 30 -4.34 -9.53 4.75
C LYS A 30 -4.66 -10.01 3.34
N ARG A 31 -5.35 -9.16 2.56
CA ARG A 31 -5.70 -9.46 1.17
C ARG A 31 -4.46 -9.57 0.28
N ALA A 32 -3.47 -8.70 0.47
CA ALA A 32 -2.21 -8.74 -0.26
C ALA A 32 -1.44 -10.04 0.04
N ALA A 33 -1.31 -10.40 1.33
CA ALA A 33 -0.67 -11.64 1.77
C ALA A 33 -1.32 -12.89 1.15
N ALA A 34 -2.66 -12.95 1.16
CA ALA A 34 -3.43 -14.06 0.58
C ALA A 34 -3.23 -14.21 -0.94
N ARG A 35 -2.78 -13.15 -1.62
CA ARG A 35 -2.47 -13.13 -3.06
C ARG A 35 -0.98 -13.35 -3.36
N GLY A 36 -0.16 -13.59 -2.34
CA GLY A 36 1.28 -13.83 -2.49
C GLY A 36 2.15 -12.57 -2.54
N VAL A 37 1.59 -11.39 -2.23
CA VAL A 37 2.39 -10.15 -2.11
C VAL A 37 3.30 -10.27 -0.88
N ARG A 38 4.56 -9.86 -1.05
CA ARG A 38 5.61 -9.89 -0.02
C ARG A 38 6.11 -8.50 0.35
N ILE A 39 5.96 -7.53 -0.54
CA ILE A 39 6.27 -6.11 -0.32
C ILE A 39 5.06 -5.30 -0.76
N GLN A 40 4.54 -4.45 0.13
CA GLN A 40 3.41 -3.58 -0.16
C GLN A 40 3.70 -2.15 0.27
N ALA A 41 3.36 -1.15 -0.53
CA ALA A 41 3.29 0.23 -0.07
C ALA A 41 1.85 0.63 0.23
N LEU A 42 1.61 1.24 1.39
CA LEU A 42 0.35 1.92 1.68
C LEU A 42 0.55 3.39 1.29
N SER A 43 -0.16 3.86 0.27
CA SER A 43 0.02 5.17 -0.37
C SER A 43 -1.28 5.97 -0.37
N ASP A 44 -1.96 6.04 0.78
CA ASP A 44 -3.19 6.83 0.91
C ASP A 44 -2.96 8.31 0.52
N HIS A 45 -4.01 8.95 -0.03
CA HIS A 45 -3.96 10.33 -0.46
C HIS A 45 -3.66 11.30 0.69
N ASP A 46 -2.58 12.08 0.57
CA ASP A 46 -2.17 13.16 1.47
C ASP A 46 -2.15 12.81 2.98
N THR A 47 -1.95 11.53 3.32
CA THR A 47 -2.00 11.06 4.71
C THR A 47 -1.15 9.82 4.97
N LEU A 48 -0.66 9.69 6.20
CA LEU A 48 0.03 8.51 6.72
C LEU A 48 -0.77 7.78 7.81
N ALA A 49 -2.03 8.17 8.02
CA ALA A 49 -2.84 7.71 9.16
C ALA A 49 -3.06 6.17 9.23
N GLY A 50 -2.84 5.45 8.12
CA GLY A 50 -2.97 3.99 8.07
C GLY A 50 -1.65 3.22 8.24
N VAL A 51 -0.50 3.88 8.20
CA VAL A 51 0.81 3.22 8.09
C VAL A 51 1.08 2.31 9.30
N ALA A 52 0.93 2.83 10.52
CA ALA A 52 1.22 2.05 11.73
C ALA A 52 0.34 0.78 11.85
N GLU A 53 -0.91 0.87 11.41
CA GLU A 53 -1.84 -0.27 11.38
C GLU A 53 -1.44 -1.30 10.31
N ALA A 54 -1.11 -0.84 9.09
CA ALA A 54 -0.63 -1.71 8.02
C ALA A 54 0.68 -2.41 8.41
N GLU A 55 1.64 -1.69 9.00
CA GLU A 55 2.90 -2.27 9.47
C GLU A 55 2.70 -3.35 10.53
N ALA A 56 1.76 -3.13 11.46
CA ALA A 56 1.41 -4.14 12.46
C ALA A 56 0.90 -5.43 11.80
N ALA A 57 -0.05 -5.31 10.87
CA ALA A 57 -0.55 -6.44 10.10
C ALA A 57 0.55 -7.10 9.24
N GLY A 58 1.43 -6.30 8.64
CA GLY A 58 2.54 -6.79 7.82
C GLY A 58 3.54 -7.63 8.61
N ARG A 59 3.86 -7.22 9.85
CA ARG A 59 4.71 -8.01 10.76
C ARG A 59 4.10 -9.37 11.08
N GLU A 60 2.79 -9.43 11.31
CA GLU A 60 2.08 -10.68 11.61
C GLU A 60 2.03 -11.63 10.40
N LEU A 61 1.93 -11.08 9.18
CA LEU A 61 1.69 -11.84 7.95
C LEU A 61 2.94 -12.08 7.10
N GLY A 62 4.09 -11.53 7.51
CA GLY A 62 5.34 -11.62 6.74
C GLY A 62 5.32 -10.80 5.44
N VAL A 63 4.56 -9.71 5.42
CA VAL A 63 4.53 -8.71 4.33
C VAL A 63 5.32 -7.49 4.79
N ARG A 64 6.34 -7.10 4.02
CA ARG A 64 7.07 -5.86 4.27
C ARG A 64 6.22 -4.69 3.81
N ILE A 65 5.86 -3.81 4.73
CA ILE A 65 5.19 -2.56 4.40
C ILE A 65 6.23 -1.46 4.13
N ILE A 66 6.01 -0.70 3.07
CA ILE A 66 6.72 0.54 2.75
C ILE A 66 5.76 1.68 3.06
N PRO A 67 6.05 2.52 4.07
CA PRO A 67 5.32 3.76 4.29
C PRO A 67 5.37 4.64 3.04
N ALA A 68 4.21 5.09 2.56
CA ALA A 68 4.10 5.95 1.40
C ALA A 68 2.87 6.88 1.51
N THR A 69 2.79 7.85 0.63
CA THR A 69 1.59 8.67 0.41
C THR A 69 1.50 9.04 -1.06
N GLU A 70 0.28 9.14 -1.58
CA GLU A 70 0.03 9.76 -2.88
C GLU A 70 -0.31 11.23 -2.65
N LEU A 71 0.59 12.12 -3.05
CA LEU A 71 0.41 13.56 -2.92
C LEU A 71 -0.44 14.08 -4.07
N ASN A 72 -1.53 14.76 -3.75
CA ASN A 72 -2.29 15.52 -4.74
C ASN A 72 -1.53 16.81 -5.06
N THR A 73 -1.28 17.06 -6.35
CA THR A 73 -0.55 18.24 -6.79
C THR A 73 -1.23 18.90 -7.99
N GLU A 74 -1.13 20.22 -8.07
CA GLU A 74 -1.56 21.00 -9.23
C GLU A 74 -0.32 21.49 -10.00
N SER A 75 -0.37 21.37 -11.32
CA SER A 75 0.69 21.85 -12.21
C SER A 75 0.12 22.67 -13.36
N GLU A 76 0.98 23.34 -14.12
CA GLU A 76 0.58 24.03 -15.36
C GLU A 76 -0.01 23.07 -16.42
N TRP A 77 0.22 21.76 -16.26
CA TRP A 77 -0.28 20.69 -17.13
C TRP A 77 -1.56 20.02 -16.59
N GLY A 78 -2.09 20.50 -15.46
CA GLY A 78 -3.25 19.93 -14.77
C GLY A 78 -2.86 19.14 -13.52
N ASP A 79 -3.82 18.34 -13.04
CA ASP A 79 -3.67 17.51 -11.84
C ASP A 79 -2.63 16.41 -12.06
N ALA A 80 -1.68 16.31 -11.13
CA ALA A 80 -0.69 15.26 -11.09
C ALA A 80 -0.63 14.65 -9.70
N HIS A 81 -0.44 13.34 -9.63
CA HIS A 81 -0.23 12.64 -8.38
C HIS A 81 1.22 12.20 -8.26
N VAL A 82 1.82 12.42 -7.08
CA VAL A 82 3.22 12.09 -6.81
C VAL A 82 3.30 11.11 -5.66
N LEU A 83 3.90 9.95 -5.89
CA LEU A 83 4.14 8.95 -4.85
C LEU A 83 5.41 9.29 -4.07
N GLY A 84 5.26 9.53 -2.76
CA GLY A 84 6.36 9.62 -1.81
C GLY A 84 6.53 8.29 -1.09
N TYR A 85 7.75 7.74 -1.08
CA TYR A 85 8.07 6.47 -0.42
C TYR A 85 9.08 6.65 0.72
N PHE A 86 9.01 5.77 1.71
CA PHE A 86 9.91 5.74 2.89
C PHE A 86 9.82 7.02 3.75
N ILE A 87 8.58 7.45 4.02
CA ILE A 87 8.23 8.67 4.80
C ILE A 87 7.46 8.37 6.07
#